data_AF-A0A1H3FJX8-F1
#
_entry.id   AF-A0A1H3FJX8-F1
#
_cell.length_a   1.000
_cell.length_b   1.000
_cell.length_c   1.000
_cell.angle_alpha   90.00
_cell.angle_beta   90.00
_cell.angle_gamma   90.00
#
_symmetry.space_group_name_H-M   'P 1'
#
loop_
_entity.id
_entity.type
_entity.pdbx_description
1 polymer ?
#
loop_
_entity_poly.entity_id
_entity_poly.type
_entity_poly.pdbx_seq_one_letter_code
_entity_poly.pdbx_strand_id
1 'polypeptide(L)'
;MKPTESYPTQLRRFLCQVLLPAVPRPVGWALGLIGFSALNLLFVEELWPHFPQAEKWFGLLLVSGLGTLPWLAAATAGRVQRRMRGLWWRGIWQLATIGTYVVAVLLSMLLFVGFLLLLANNQW
;
A
#
# COMPACT_ATOMS: atom_id res chain seq x y z
N MET A 1 -28.75 -12.59 29.92
CA MET A 1 -28.31 -12.95 28.55
C MET A 1 -27.51 -11.78 27.99
N LYS A 2 -26.25 -11.97 27.59
CA LYS A 2 -25.50 -10.89 26.91
C LYS A 2 -26.18 -10.63 25.56
N PRO A 3 -26.49 -9.38 25.19
CA PRO A 3 -27.05 -9.08 23.89
C PRO A 3 -26.06 -9.59 22.83
N THR A 4 -26.54 -10.47 21.94
CA THR A 4 -25.81 -10.91 20.76
C THR A 4 -25.58 -9.69 19.87
N GLU A 5 -24.41 -9.06 20.02
CA GLU A 5 -24.01 -7.93 19.18
C GLU A 5 -24.10 -8.33 17.71
N SER A 6 -24.71 -7.46 16.90
CA SER A 6 -24.84 -7.68 15.47
C SER A 6 -23.46 -7.78 14.81
N TYR A 7 -23.33 -8.69 13.84
CA TYR A 7 -22.12 -8.91 13.05
C TYR A 7 -21.43 -7.61 12.55
N PRO A 8 -22.15 -6.60 12.00
CA PRO A 8 -21.52 -5.34 11.57
C PRO A 8 -20.87 -4.56 12.72
N THR A 9 -21.43 -4.65 13.94
CA THR A 9 -20.88 -3.98 15.12
C THR A 9 -19.56 -4.62 15.54
N GLN A 10 -19.49 -5.96 15.48
CA GLN A 10 -18.26 -6.70 15.77
C GLN A 10 -17.17 -6.41 14.72
N LEU A 11 -17.54 -6.36 13.44
CA LEU A 11 -16.62 -6.01 12.34
C LEU A 11 -16.07 -4.59 12.50
N ARG A 12 -16.95 -3.62 12.81
CA ARG A 12 -16.54 -2.22 13.06
C ARG A 12 -15.58 -2.13 14.24
N ARG A 13 -15.87 -2.86 15.33
CA ARG A 13 -15.00 -2.88 16.51
C ARG A 13 -13.63 -3.47 16.18
N PHE A 14 -13.58 -4.56 15.41
CA PHE A 14 -12.33 -5.14 14.94
C PHE A 14 -11.52 -4.17 14.07
N LEU A 15 -12.18 -3.51 13.11
CA LEU A 15 -11.56 -2.50 12.26
C LEU A 15 -10.96 -1.36 13.08
N CYS A 16 -11.72 -0.76 13.99
CA CYS A 16 -11.27 0.41 14.75
C CYS A 16 -10.27 0.08 15.86
N GLN A 17 -10.40 -1.07 16.54
CA GLN A 17 -9.60 -1.38 17.73
C GLN A 17 -8.39 -2.27 17.44
N VAL A 18 -8.45 -3.08 16.37
CA VAL A 18 -7.38 -4.01 16.02
C VAL A 18 -6.65 -3.58 14.75
N LEU A 19 -7.41 -3.30 13.69
CA LEU A 19 -6.83 -3.07 12.37
C LEU A 19 -6.23 -1.66 12.24
N LEU A 20 -7.00 -0.61 12.50
CA LEU A 20 -6.55 0.79 12.42
C LEU A 20 -5.29 1.06 13.26
N PRO A 21 -5.21 0.60 14.53
CA PRO A 21 -4.01 0.84 15.34
C PRO A 21 -2.81 -0.02 14.94
N ALA A 22 -3.02 -1.06 14.12
CA ALA A 22 -1.95 -1.87 13.55
C ALA A 22 -1.36 -1.23 12.28
N VAL A 23 -2.16 -0.44 11.56
CA VAL A 23 -1.73 0.29 10.35
C VAL A 23 -0.55 1.20 10.68
N PRO A 24 0.58 1.10 9.97
CA PRO A 24 1.73 1.95 10.19
C PRO A 24 1.44 3.36 9.66
N ARG A 25 1.92 4.40 10.38
CA ARG A 25 1.77 5.82 10.01
C ARG A 25 2.09 6.15 8.53
N PRO A 26 3.08 5.51 7.87
CA PRO A 26 3.37 5.77 6.46
C PRO A 26 2.24 5.41 5.48
N VAL A 27 1.23 4.61 5.87
CA VAL A 27 0.10 4.28 4.98
C VAL A 27 -0.68 5.53 4.58
N GLY A 28 -0.91 6.46 5.52
CA GLY A 28 -1.57 7.72 5.20
C GLY A 28 -0.78 8.53 4.19
N TRP A 29 0.55 8.56 4.34
CA TRP A 29 1.46 9.22 3.40
C TRP A 29 1.48 8.55 2.03
N ALA A 30 1.55 7.22 1.98
CA ALA A 30 1.52 6.47 0.73
C ALA A 30 0.21 6.69 -0.04
N LEU A 31 -0.94 6.60 0.66
CA LEU A 31 -2.25 6.86 0.06
C LEU A 31 -2.40 8.32 -0.38
N GLY A 32 -1.91 9.26 0.42
CA GLY A 32 -1.88 10.69 0.07
C GLY A 32 -1.03 10.96 -1.17
N LEU A 33 0.16 10.37 -1.25
CA LEU A 33 1.06 10.45 -2.41
C LEU A 33 0.43 9.85 -3.66
N ILE A 34 -0.19 8.68 -3.54
CA ILE A 34 -0.90 8.03 -4.66
C ILE A 34 -2.05 8.92 -5.14
N GLY A 35 -2.90 9.40 -4.22
CA GLY A 35 -4.04 10.25 -4.57
C GLY A 35 -3.59 11.57 -5.20
N PHE A 36 -2.60 12.23 -4.61
CA PHE A 36 -2.02 13.46 -5.14
C PHE A 36 -1.42 13.25 -6.54
N SER A 37 -0.64 12.19 -6.73
CA SER A 37 0.00 11.91 -8.01
C SER A 37 -1.01 11.54 -9.08
N ALA A 38 -2.02 10.72 -8.74
CA ALA A 38 -3.09 10.35 -9.66
C ALA A 38 -3.92 11.56 -10.10
N LEU A 39 -4.29 12.45 -9.16
CA LEU A 39 -5.01 13.67 -9.50
C LEU A 39 -4.18 14.61 -10.38
N ASN A 40 -2.89 14.78 -10.08
CA ASN A 40 -2.02 15.63 -10.90
C ASN A 40 -1.76 15.03 -12.29
N LEU A 41 -1.73 13.70 -12.43
CA LEU A 41 -1.64 13.04 -13.73
C LEU A 41 -2.93 13.22 -14.54
N LEU A 42 -4.09 13.12 -13.90
CA LEU A 42 -5.39 13.31 -14.56
C LEU A 42 -5.59 14.72 -15.11
N PHE A 43 -5.01 15.72 -14.46
CA PHE A 43 -5.11 17.13 -14.84
C PHE A 43 -3.75 17.71 -15.23
N VAL A 44 -2.85 16.90 -15.79
CA VAL A 44 -1.48 17.33 -16.07
C VAL A 44 -1.45 18.43 -17.14
N GLU A 45 -2.32 18.33 -18.14
CA GLU A 45 -2.41 19.30 -19.23
C GLU A 45 -3.02 20.63 -18.74
N GLU A 46 -3.99 20.58 -17.82
CA GLU A 46 -4.64 21.76 -17.26
C GLU A 46 -3.80 22.46 -16.17
N LEU A 47 -3.21 21.70 -15.25
CA LEU A 47 -2.48 22.25 -14.09
C LEU A 47 -1.01 22.56 -14.41
N TRP A 48 -0.39 21.80 -15.32
CA TRP A 48 1.05 21.86 -15.60
C TRP A 48 1.39 22.06 -17.09
N PRO A 49 0.73 22.97 -17.84
CA PRO A 49 0.89 23.08 -19.29
C PRO A 49 2.32 23.43 -19.75
N HIS A 50 3.12 24.06 -18.88
CA HIS A 50 4.48 24.50 -19.19
C HIS A 50 5.56 23.54 -18.66
N PHE A 51 5.17 22.43 -18.02
CA PHE A 51 6.10 21.50 -17.38
C PHE A 51 6.01 20.11 -18.05
N PRO A 52 6.69 19.90 -19.18
CA PRO A 52 6.62 18.63 -19.94
C PRO A 52 7.21 17.42 -19.19
N GLN A 53 7.92 17.66 -18.08
CA GLN A 53 8.43 16.59 -17.22
C GLN A 53 7.47 16.21 -16.08
N ALA A 54 6.41 16.99 -15.85
CA ALA A 54 5.48 16.79 -14.73
C ALA A 54 4.87 15.38 -14.75
N GLU A 55 4.48 14.90 -15.93
CA GLU A 55 3.93 13.54 -16.11
C GLU A 55 4.92 12.46 -15.63
N LYS A 56 6.21 12.57 -15.99
CA LYS A 56 7.23 11.60 -15.56
C LYS A 56 7.43 11.62 -14.05
N TRP A 57 7.46 12.80 -13.44
CA TRP A 57 7.64 12.95 -11.99
C TRP A 57 6.45 12.41 -11.21
N PHE A 58 5.22 12.76 -11.60
CA PHE A 58 4.02 12.23 -10.95
C PHE A 58 3.83 10.73 -11.22
N GLY A 59 4.21 10.24 -12.40
CA GLY A 59 4.25 8.81 -12.71
C GLY A 59 5.20 8.05 -11.78
N LEU A 60 6.43 8.55 -11.58
CA LEU A 60 7.39 7.96 -10.64
C LEU A 60 6.88 7.98 -9.20
N LEU A 61 6.27 9.09 -8.76
CA LEU A 61 5.68 9.21 -7.42
C LEU A 61 4.50 8.25 -7.24
N LEU A 62 3.63 8.11 -8.24
CA LEU A 62 2.51 7.17 -8.21
C LEU A 62 3.01 5.73 -8.11
N VAL A 63 3.95 5.34 -8.97
CA VAL A 63 4.50 3.98 -9.02
C VAL A 63 5.26 3.64 -7.74
N SER A 64 6.07 4.55 -7.23
CA SER A 64 6.77 4.36 -5.95
C SER A 64 5.80 4.24 -4.77
N GLY A 65 4.76 5.09 -4.74
CA GLY A 65 3.70 5.03 -3.74
C GLY A 65 2.97 3.69 -3.76
N LEU A 66 2.53 3.24 -4.94
CA LEU A 66 1.91 1.92 -5.14
C LEU A 66 2.84 0.78 -4.73
N GLY A 67 4.14 0.90 -5.06
CA GLY A 67 5.15 -0.09 -4.70
C GLY A 67 5.40 -0.22 -3.20
N THR A 68 5.10 0.81 -2.42
CA THR A 68 5.20 0.75 -0.95
C THR A 68 4.00 0.08 -0.30
N LEU A 69 2.83 0.02 -0.95
CA LEU A 69 1.61 -0.54 -0.36
C LEU A 69 1.73 -2.01 0.07
N PRO A 70 2.30 -2.93 -0.74
CA PRO A 70 2.48 -4.32 -0.34
C PRO A 70 3.34 -4.48 0.93
N TRP A 71 4.39 -3.67 1.06
CA TRP A 71 5.27 -3.66 2.24
C TRP A 71 4.52 -3.18 3.49
N LEU A 72 3.71 -2.14 3.35
CA LEU A 72 2.90 -1.62 4.45
C LEU A 72 1.76 -2.58 4.83
N ALA A 73 1.19 -3.29 3.85
CA ALA A 73 0.20 -4.33 4.06
C ALA A 73 0.81 -5.52 4.83
N ALA A 74 1.99 -5.98 4.43
CA ALA A 74 2.72 -7.03 5.14
C ALA A 74 3.06 -6.63 6.58
N ALA A 75 3.51 -5.39 6.79
CA ALA A 75 3.78 -4.85 8.14
C ALA A 75 2.51 -4.79 9.00
N THR A 76 1.38 -4.39 8.41
CA THR A 76 0.08 -4.36 9.09
C THR A 76 -0.37 -5.77 9.46
N ALA A 77 -0.32 -6.71 8.51
CA ALA A 77 -0.67 -8.11 8.72
C ALA A 77 0.18 -8.76 9.83
N GLY A 78 1.49 -8.52 9.84
CA GLY A 78 2.38 -9.01 10.89
C GLY A 78 2.09 -8.42 12.28
N ARG A 79 1.69 -7.14 12.36
CA ARG A 79 1.26 -6.52 13.63
C ARG A 79 -0.07 -7.06 14.13
N VAL A 80 -1.02 -7.29 13.22
CA VAL A 80 -2.32 -7.92 13.54
C VAL A 80 -2.10 -9.35 14.04
N GLN A 81 -1.24 -10.12 13.36
CA GLN A 81 -0.88 -11.48 13.74
C GLN A 81 -0.40 -11.55 15.20
N ARG A 82 0.45 -10.62 15.65
CA ARG A 82 0.97 -10.59 17.02
C ARG A 82 -0.08 -10.31 18.08
N ARG A 83 -1.20 -9.66 17.72
CA ARG A 83 -2.29 -9.34 18.65
C ARG A 83 -3.34 -10.45 18.75
N MET A 84 -3.32 -11.42 17.83
CA MET A 84 -4.27 -12.53 17.84
C MET A 84 -3.80 -13.69 18.72
N ARG A 85 -4.69 -14.18 19.59
CA ARG A 85 -4.42 -15.30 20.50
C ARG A 85 -4.73 -16.68 19.90
N GLY A 86 -5.54 -16.76 18.84
CA GLY A 86 -5.95 -18.04 18.23
C GLY A 86 -4.95 -18.55 17.18
N LEU A 87 -4.50 -19.80 17.30
CA LEU A 87 -3.57 -20.45 16.36
C LEU A 87 -4.08 -20.44 14.90
N TRP A 88 -5.37 -20.77 14.70
CA TRP A 88 -6.01 -20.78 13.38
C TRP A 88 -5.98 -19.39 12.71
N TRP A 89 -6.43 -18.37 13.45
CA TRP A 89 -6.43 -16.99 12.96
C TRP A 89 -5.01 -16.48 12.72
N ARG A 90 -4.06 -16.85 13.58
CA ARG A 90 -2.64 -16.51 13.41
C ARG A 90 -2.05 -17.09 12.13
N GLY A 91 -2.45 -18.32 11.75
CA GLY A 91 -2.07 -18.95 10.50
C GLY A 91 -2.57 -18.19 9.26
N ILE A 92 -3.83 -17.75 9.27
CA ILE A 92 -4.40 -16.96 8.15
C ILE A 92 -3.63 -15.64 7.96
N TRP A 93 -3.36 -14.92 9.05
CA TRP A 93 -2.58 -13.67 8.97
C TRP A 93 -1.11 -13.90 8.60
N GLN A 94 -0.55 -15.06 8.94
CA GLN A 94 0.79 -15.45 8.50
C GLN A 94 0.82 -15.71 6.99
N LEU A 95 -0.16 -16.44 6.43
CA LEU A 95 -0.29 -16.62 4.99
C LEU A 95 -0.49 -15.28 4.27
N ALA A 96 -1.33 -14.40 4.81
CA ALA A 96 -1.52 -13.06 4.27
C ALA A 96 -0.22 -12.24 4.29
N THR A 97 0.57 -12.35 5.38
CA THR A 97 1.89 -11.70 5.50
C THR A 97 2.87 -12.25 4.47
N ILE A 98 2.97 -13.57 4.31
CA ILE A 98 3.86 -14.21 3.32
C ILE A 98 3.43 -13.80 1.90
N GLY A 99 2.14 -13.88 1.58
CA GLY A 99 1.61 -13.52 0.27
C GLY A 99 1.88 -12.06 -0.06
N THR A 100 1.65 -11.14 0.89
CA THR A 100 1.97 -9.71 0.70
C THR A 100 3.47 -9.47 0.55
N TYR A 101 4.34 -10.19 1.27
CA TYR A 101 5.79 -10.12 1.05
C TYR A 101 6.21 -10.61 -0.34
N VAL A 102 5.67 -11.74 -0.81
CA VAL A 102 5.98 -12.25 -2.15
C VAL A 102 5.57 -11.22 -3.21
N VAL A 103 4.38 -10.65 -3.10
CA VAL A 103 3.93 -9.57 -3.98
C VAL A 103 4.85 -8.36 -3.88
N ALA A 104 5.24 -7.96 -2.66
CA ALA A 104 6.14 -6.83 -2.45
C ALA A 104 7.49 -7.03 -3.13
N VAL A 105 8.09 -8.21 -2.99
CA VAL A 105 9.39 -8.55 -3.60
C VAL A 105 9.28 -8.60 -5.12
N LEU A 106 8.27 -9.28 -5.67
CA LEU A 106 8.07 -9.36 -7.12
C LEU A 106 7.85 -7.98 -7.73
N LEU A 107 7.03 -7.15 -7.08
CA LEU A 107 6.76 -5.81 -7.55
C LEU A 107 8.02 -4.93 -7.45
N SER A 108 8.77 -5.00 -6.34
CA SER A 108 10.06 -4.30 -6.21
C SER A 108 11.08 -4.74 -7.26
N MET A 109 11.16 -6.03 -7.59
CA MET A 109 12.02 -6.53 -8.67
C MET A 109 11.60 -5.98 -10.02
N LEU A 110 10.29 -5.99 -10.33
CA LEU A 110 9.77 -5.45 -11.58
C LEU A 110 10.06 -3.96 -11.71
N LEU A 111 9.86 -3.19 -10.65
CA LEU A 111 10.16 -1.75 -10.61
C LEU A 111 11.65 -1.48 -10.78
N PHE A 112 12.50 -2.29 -10.16
CA PHE A 112 13.95 -2.17 -10.28
C PHE A 112 14.42 -2.46 -11.72
N VAL A 113 13.93 -3.53 -12.34
CA VAL A 113 14.23 -3.83 -13.75
C VAL A 113 13.72 -2.73 -14.67
N GLY A 114 12.48 -2.25 -14.48
CA GLY A 114 11.93 -1.14 -15.25
C GLY A 114 12.76 0.13 -15.12
N PHE A 115 13.25 0.44 -13.92
CA PHE A 115 14.13 1.58 -13.68
C PHE A 115 15.49 1.43 -14.38
N LEU A 116 16.11 0.25 -14.33
CA LEU A 116 17.36 -0.03 -15.05
C LEU A 116 17.21 0.08 -16.56
N LEU A 117 16.12 -0.42 -17.13
CA LEU A 117 15.81 -0.28 -18.55
C LEU A 117 15.64 1.19 -18.94
N LEU A 118 14.96 1.97 -18.10
CA LEU A 118 14.75 3.40 -18.34
C LEU A 118 16.08 4.18 -18.30
N LEU A 119 16.98 3.84 -17.38
CA LEU A 119 18.34 4.39 -17.34
C LEU A 119 19.16 4.00 -18.58
N ALA A 120 19.11 2.73 -18.98
CA ALA A 120 19.83 2.23 -20.15
C ALA A 120 19.34 2.91 -21.45
N ASN A 121 18.04 3.23 -21.54
CA ASN A 121 17.45 3.86 -22.72
C ASN A 121 17.72 5.38 -22.81
N ASN A 122 18.06 6.05 -21.69
CA ASN A 122 18.38 7.48 -21.64
C ASN A 122 19.88 7.80 -21.87
N GLN A 123 20.70 6.83 -22.29
CA GLN A 123 22.15 6.97 -22.53
C GLN A 123 22.53 7.29 -23.99
N TRP A 124 21.58 7.75 -24.82
CA TRP A 124 21.80 8.19 -26.21
C TRP A 124 21.07 9.51 -26.47
#